data_AF-A0AA40ERU0-F1
#
_entry.id   AF-A0AA40ERU0-F1
#
_cell.length_a   1.000
_cell.length_b   1.000
_cell.length_c   1.000
_cell.angle_alpha   90.00
_cell.angle_beta   90.00
_cell.angle_gamma   90.00
#
_symmetry.space_group_name_H-M   'P 1'
#
loop_
_entity.id
_entity.type
_entity.pdbx_description
1 polymer ?
#
loop_
_entity_poly.entity_id
_entity_poly.type
_entity_poly.pdbx_seq_one_letter_code
_entity_poly.pdbx_strand_id
1 'polypeptide(L)'
;MAPLDPIDVEMKPDGIIYLPEIKYLVGEKVVTREYALVVHGRFVAQARGECQYFGEDNIPTAGEGCKSNALMRCCKDLGIASELWDPRFIREFKKKHCHEIWVEHVVTGKKRKVWTRKDGEPMYPFKVSKGGSSSSGSSSSRDLGPVI
;
A
#
# COMPACT_ATOMS: atom_id res chain seq x y z
N MET A 1 14.89 1.15 -34.52
CA MET A 1 15.15 1.22 -33.07
C MET A 1 16.59 1.66 -32.93
N ALA A 2 16.85 2.84 -32.37
CA ALA A 2 18.23 3.29 -32.18
C ALA A 2 18.89 2.42 -31.08
N PRO A 3 20.19 2.10 -31.21
CA PRO A 3 20.90 1.37 -30.16
C PRO A 3 21.04 2.23 -28.90
N LEU A 4 20.72 1.66 -27.74
CA LEU A 4 20.90 2.31 -26.44
C LEU A 4 22.39 2.45 -26.15
N ASP A 5 22.82 3.63 -25.71
CA ASP A 5 24.18 3.84 -25.21
C ASP A 5 24.33 3.18 -23.83
N PRO A 6 25.28 2.24 -23.65
CA PRO A 6 25.47 1.55 -22.37
C PRO A 6 25.86 2.46 -21.20
N ILE A 7 26.49 3.61 -21.44
CA ILE A 7 26.91 4.54 -20.35
C ILE A 7 25.74 5.21 -19.64
N ASP A 8 24.61 5.14 -20.31
CA ASP A 8 23.44 5.93 -20.12
C ASP A 8 22.45 5.08 -19.24
N VAL A 9 22.74 3.78 -19.07
CA VAL A 9 22.07 2.84 -18.17
C VAL A 9 22.64 2.96 -16.76
N GLU A 10 21.87 3.54 -15.83
CA GLU A 10 22.24 3.58 -14.41
C GLU A 10 21.75 2.29 -13.72
N MET A 11 22.67 1.54 -13.10
CA MET A 11 22.33 0.41 -12.22
C MET A 11 22.64 0.79 -10.78
N LYS A 12 21.62 0.84 -9.93
CA LYS A 12 21.82 1.06 -8.49
C LYS A 12 22.14 -0.26 -7.76
N PRO A 13 22.81 -0.20 -6.59
CA PRO A 13 23.19 -1.39 -5.81
C PRO A 13 21.99 -2.23 -5.33
N ASP A 14 20.80 -1.64 -5.33
CA ASP A 14 19.52 -2.29 -5.01
C ASP A 14 18.95 -3.12 -6.18
N GLY A 15 19.66 -3.21 -7.31
CA GLY A 15 19.26 -3.99 -8.48
C GLY A 15 18.26 -3.27 -9.39
N ILE A 16 18.02 -1.98 -9.17
CA ILE A 16 17.14 -1.17 -10.02
C ILE A 16 17.94 -0.64 -11.22
N ILE A 17 17.46 -0.94 -12.44
CA ILE A 17 18.02 -0.46 -13.70
C ILE A 17 17.19 0.73 -14.20
N TYR A 18 17.84 1.86 -14.47
CA TYR A 18 17.25 3.03 -15.10
C TYR A 18 17.70 3.07 -16.55
N LEU A 19 16.73 3.11 -17.47
CA LEU A 19 17.04 3.29 -18.90
C LEU A 19 17.27 4.79 -19.21
N PRO A 20 18.30 5.12 -20.01
CA PRO A 20 18.80 6.47 -20.27
C PRO A 20 17.86 7.39 -21.02
N GLU A 21 17.13 6.86 -22.00
CA GLU A 21 16.50 7.69 -23.03
C GLU A 21 15.32 8.54 -22.55
N ILE A 22 14.91 8.46 -21.29
CA ILE A 22 13.73 9.17 -20.79
C ILE A 22 14.17 10.30 -19.86
N LYS A 23 14.66 11.39 -20.46
CA LYS A 23 14.82 12.67 -19.76
C LYS A 23 13.50 13.03 -19.08
N TYR A 24 13.56 13.62 -17.88
CA TYR A 24 12.38 14.19 -17.26
C TYR A 24 11.76 15.20 -18.24
N LEU A 25 10.48 15.02 -18.57
CA LEU A 25 9.72 16.04 -19.27
C LEU A 25 9.32 17.07 -18.22
N VAL A 26 10.14 18.11 -18.12
CA VAL A 26 9.90 19.26 -17.23
C VAL A 26 9.00 20.23 -18.00
N GLY A 27 7.71 20.21 -17.69
CA GLY A 27 6.77 21.27 -18.07
C GLY A 27 6.79 22.40 -17.05
N GLU A 28 6.08 23.50 -17.33
CA GLU A 28 6.14 24.75 -16.56
C GLU A 28 5.97 24.60 -15.03
N LYS A 29 5.13 23.65 -14.59
CA LYS A 29 4.86 23.38 -13.15
C LYS A 29 4.77 21.89 -12.83
N VAL A 30 5.25 21.03 -13.73
CA VAL A 30 5.12 19.58 -13.57
C VAL A 30 6.29 18.85 -14.19
N VAL A 31 6.81 17.87 -13.45
CA VAL A 31 7.76 16.89 -13.94
C VAL A 31 6.99 15.61 -14.26
N THR A 32 7.10 15.12 -15.50
CA THR A 32 6.51 13.83 -15.88
C THR A 32 7.55 12.91 -16.48
N ARG A 33 7.41 11.61 -16.23
CA ARG A 33 8.29 10.58 -16.79
C ARG A 33 7.58 9.23 -16.85
N GLU A 34 7.85 8.46 -17.88
CA GLU A 34 7.39 7.07 -17.97
C GLU A 34 8.36 6.12 -17.27
N TYR A 35 7.81 5.18 -16.51
CA TYR A 35 8.56 4.15 -15.80
C TYR A 35 7.97 2.78 -16.12
N ALA A 36 8.84 1.78 -16.20
CA ALA A 36 8.46 0.38 -16.24
C ALA A 36 8.96 -0.31 -14.97
N LEU A 37 8.10 -1.12 -14.35
CA LEU A 37 8.45 -1.97 -13.23
C LEU A 37 8.79 -3.38 -13.75
N VAL A 38 10.01 -3.81 -13.47
CA VAL A 38 10.50 -5.16 -13.79
C VAL A 38 10.89 -5.83 -12.49
N VAL A 39 10.35 -7.02 -12.23
CA VAL A 39 10.60 -7.81 -11.01
C VAL A 39 11.12 -9.19 -11.42
N HIS A 40 12.27 -9.61 -10.88
CA HIS A 40 12.93 -10.87 -11.24
C HIS A 40 13.07 -11.10 -12.77
N GLY A 41 13.38 -10.04 -13.52
CA GLY A 41 13.53 -10.10 -14.99
C GLY A 41 12.21 -10.21 -15.76
N ARG A 42 11.06 -10.11 -15.10
CA ARG A 42 9.73 -10.07 -15.75
C ARG A 42 9.18 -8.66 -15.75
N PHE A 43 8.75 -8.19 -16.91
CA PHE A 43 7.96 -6.96 -17.01
C PHE A 43 6.65 -7.15 -16.25
N VAL A 44 6.36 -6.23 -15.32
CA VAL A 44 5.13 -6.22 -14.53
C VAL A 44 4.15 -5.21 -15.10
N ALA A 45 4.57 -3.95 -15.15
CA ALA A 45 3.70 -2.85 -15.54
C ALA A 45 4.50 -1.63 -16.01
N GLN A 46 3.84 -0.76 -16.77
CA GLN A 46 4.37 0.54 -17.18
C GLN A 46 3.39 1.62 -16.73
N ALA A 47 3.89 2.67 -16.10
CA ALA A 47 3.08 3.79 -15.66
C ALA A 47 3.82 5.11 -15.86
N ARG A 48 3.06 6.15 -16.18
CA ARG A 48 3.56 7.52 -16.19
C ARG A 48 3.48 8.09 -14.79
N GLY A 49 4.63 8.52 -14.26
CA GLY A 49 4.72 9.32 -13.05
C GLY A 49 4.58 10.80 -13.35
N GLU A 50 3.99 11.52 -12.42
CA GLU A 50 3.88 12.98 -12.48
C GLU A 50 4.05 13.57 -11.08
N CYS A 51 4.67 14.74 -11.00
CA CYS A 51 4.79 15.51 -9.77
C CYS A 51 4.83 17.01 -10.08
N GLN A 52 3.99 17.77 -9.39
CA GLN A 52 3.93 19.22 -9.55
C GLN A 52 5.04 19.90 -8.73
N TYR A 53 5.54 21.03 -9.21
CA TYR A 53 6.50 21.86 -8.50
C TYR A 53 6.14 23.34 -8.64
N PHE A 54 6.54 24.15 -7.66
CA PHE A 54 6.18 25.57 -7.59
C PHE A 54 7.35 26.52 -7.89
N GLY A 55 8.59 26.03 -7.90
CA GLY A 55 9.80 26.78 -8.26
C GLY A 55 10.88 25.86 -8.81
N GLU A 56 11.71 26.38 -9.72
CA GLU A 56 12.71 25.58 -10.46
C GLU A 56 13.72 24.89 -9.54
N ASP A 57 14.03 25.49 -8.38
CA ASP A 57 14.90 24.89 -7.36
C ASP A 57 14.36 23.54 -6.82
N ASN A 58 13.05 23.30 -6.95
CA ASN A 58 12.39 22.08 -6.48
C ASN A 58 12.26 20.99 -7.56
N ILE A 59 12.79 21.21 -8.77
CA ILE A 59 12.74 20.22 -9.86
C ILE A 59 13.38 18.87 -9.46
N PRO A 60 14.53 18.81 -8.74
CA PRO A 60 15.10 17.54 -8.30
C PRO A 60 14.16 16.76 -7.37
N THR A 61 13.57 17.42 -6.38
CA THR A 61 12.59 16.84 -5.45
C THR A 61 11.33 16.37 -6.19
N ALA A 62 10.87 17.14 -7.17
CA ALA A 62 9.75 16.76 -8.02
C ALA A 62 10.08 15.55 -8.91
N GLY A 63 11.34 15.40 -9.33
CA GLY A 63 11.84 14.20 -10.01
C GLY A 63 11.68 12.94 -9.14
N GLU A 64 12.07 13.01 -7.86
CA GLU A 64 11.87 11.91 -6.90
C GLU A 64 10.38 11.64 -6.61
N GLY A 65 9.58 12.71 -6.50
CA GLY A 65 8.13 12.61 -6.37
C GLY A 65 7.47 11.93 -7.58
N CYS A 66 7.93 12.25 -8.79
CA CYS A 66 7.47 11.66 -10.03
C CYS A 66 7.77 10.15 -10.07
N LYS A 67 8.95 9.73 -9.58
CA LYS A 67 9.33 8.31 -9.47
C LYS A 67 8.44 7.55 -8.47
N SER A 68 8.25 8.10 -7.28
CA SER A 68 7.43 7.46 -6.24
C SER A 68 5.96 7.31 -6.68
N ASN A 69 5.45 8.32 -7.39
CA ASN A 69 4.12 8.27 -7.98
C ASN A 69 3.97 7.13 -8.99
N ALA A 70 4.93 6.95 -9.90
CA ALA A 70 4.90 5.86 -10.88
C ALA A 70 5.01 4.49 -10.22
N LEU A 71 5.90 4.34 -9.23
CA LEU A 71 6.08 3.08 -8.51
C LEU A 71 4.77 2.62 -7.86
N MET A 72 4.06 3.51 -7.15
CA MET A 72 2.77 3.18 -6.55
C MET A 72 1.74 2.73 -7.58
N ARG A 73 1.74 3.31 -8.79
CA ARG A 73 0.85 2.90 -9.88
C ARG A 73 1.21 1.49 -10.35
N CYS A 74 2.49 1.22 -10.66
CA CYS A 74 2.94 -0.12 -11.07
C CYS A 74 2.71 -1.20 -9.99
N CYS A 75 2.83 -0.86 -8.70
CA CYS A 75 2.57 -1.81 -7.61
C CYS A 75 1.09 -2.21 -7.50
N LYS A 76 0.15 -1.42 -8.04
CA LYS A 76 -1.25 -1.84 -8.14
C LYS A 76 -1.41 -2.96 -9.15
N ASP A 77 -0.73 -2.86 -10.29
CA ASP A 77 -0.75 -3.85 -11.36
C ASP A 77 -0.01 -5.14 -10.97
N LEU A 78 0.98 -5.05 -10.07
CA LEU A 78 1.61 -6.20 -9.45
C LEU A 78 0.63 -7.07 -8.64
N GLY A 79 -0.56 -6.54 -8.31
CA GLY A 79 -1.60 -7.28 -7.61
C GLY A 79 -1.26 -7.58 -6.15
N ILE A 80 -0.29 -6.86 -5.56
CA ILE A 80 -0.01 -6.93 -4.11
C ILE A 80 -1.33 -6.63 -3.38
N ALA A 81 -1.73 -7.53 -2.49
CA ALA A 81 -2.99 -7.49 -1.74
C ALA A 81 -4.29 -7.66 -2.56
N SER A 82 -4.22 -8.08 -3.83
CA SER A 82 -5.41 -8.47 -4.60
C SER A 82 -6.18 -9.64 -3.97
N GLU A 83 -5.47 -10.56 -3.32
CA GLU A 83 -6.03 -11.67 -2.54
C GLU A 83 -6.94 -11.22 -1.39
N LEU A 84 -6.75 -10.00 -0.85
CA LEU A 84 -7.61 -9.46 0.21
C LEU A 84 -9.05 -9.25 -0.26
N TRP A 85 -9.25 -9.14 -1.58
CA TRP A 85 -10.55 -8.95 -2.21
C TRP A 85 -11.17 -10.27 -2.70
N ASP A 86 -10.45 -11.40 -2.63
CA ASP A 86 -11.01 -12.71 -2.96
C ASP A 86 -12.09 -13.10 -1.93
N PRO A 87 -13.35 -13.34 -2.35
CA PRO A 87 -14.40 -13.79 -1.46
C PRO A 87 -14.06 -15.07 -0.67
N ARG A 88 -13.16 -15.93 -1.18
CA ARG A 88 -12.66 -17.12 -0.48
C ARG A 88 -11.74 -16.71 0.67
N PHE A 89 -10.73 -15.89 0.40
CA PHE A 89 -9.83 -15.35 1.42
C PHE A 89 -10.60 -14.60 2.52
N ILE A 90 -11.52 -13.71 2.14
CA ILE A 90 -12.32 -12.93 3.10
C ILE A 90 -13.11 -13.84 4.04
N ARG A 91 -13.73 -14.90 3.50
CA ARG A 91 -14.51 -15.87 4.31
C ARG A 91 -13.61 -16.65 5.27
N GLU A 92 -12.47 -17.14 4.79
CA GLU A 92 -11.51 -17.86 5.64
C GLU A 92 -10.90 -16.97 6.71
N PHE A 93 -10.51 -15.76 6.35
CA PHE A 93 -9.94 -14.77 7.25
C PHE A 93 -10.95 -14.38 8.33
N LYS A 94 -12.21 -14.09 7.96
CA LYS A 94 -13.28 -13.80 8.92
C LYS A 94 -13.52 -14.96 9.89
N LYS A 95 -13.47 -16.20 9.41
CA LYS A 95 -13.64 -17.40 10.26
C LYS A 95 -12.47 -17.59 11.24
N LYS A 96 -11.23 -17.39 10.78
CA LYS A 96 -10.01 -17.61 11.59
C LYS A 96 -9.73 -16.47 12.56
N HIS A 97 -9.84 -15.22 12.10
CA HIS A 97 -9.32 -14.04 12.79
C HIS A 97 -10.38 -13.04 13.26
N CYS A 98 -11.64 -13.16 12.84
CA CYS A 98 -12.70 -12.24 13.25
C CYS A 98 -13.77 -12.92 14.11
N HIS A 99 -14.59 -12.10 14.76
CA HIS A 99 -15.77 -12.49 15.52
C HIS A 99 -16.85 -11.42 15.40
N GLU A 100 -18.11 -11.80 15.60
CA GLU A 100 -19.21 -10.85 15.67
C GLU A 100 -19.40 -10.37 17.11
N ILE A 101 -19.39 -9.06 17.30
CA ILE A 101 -19.70 -8.44 18.59
C ILE A 101 -20.92 -7.53 18.48
N TRP A 102 -21.70 -7.50 19.55
CA TRP A 102 -22.73 -6.49 19.72
C TRP A 102 -22.09 -5.19 20.15
N VAL A 103 -22.28 -4.14 19.37
CA VAL A 103 -21.81 -2.80 19.69
C VAL A 103 -22.96 -1.82 19.82
N GLU A 104 -22.74 -0.81 20.64
CA GLU A 104 -23.67 0.27 20.93
C GLU A 104 -23.03 1.60 20.53
N HIS A 105 -23.75 2.43 19.79
CA HIS A 105 -23.28 3.75 19.42
C HIS A 105 -23.30 4.67 20.65
N VAL A 106 -22.15 5.25 21.01
CA VAL A 106 -21.97 6.04 22.24
C VAL A 106 -22.95 7.21 22.34
N VAL A 107 -23.26 7.88 21.23
CA VAL A 107 -24.16 9.06 21.22
C VAL A 107 -25.65 8.70 21.04
N THR A 108 -25.98 7.66 20.29
CA THR A 108 -27.37 7.38 19.88
C THR A 108 -27.97 6.18 20.60
N GLY A 109 -27.17 5.43 21.35
CA GLY A 109 -27.58 4.20 22.05
C GLY A 109 -28.00 3.05 21.12
N LYS A 110 -27.96 3.24 19.79
CA LYS A 110 -28.38 2.21 18.82
C LYS A 110 -27.41 1.04 18.86
N LYS A 111 -27.96 -0.17 19.04
CA LYS A 111 -27.20 -1.43 19.03
C LYS A 111 -27.17 -2.02 17.63
N ARG A 112 -26.03 -2.55 17.23
CA ARG A 112 -25.85 -3.30 15.98
C ARG A 112 -24.80 -4.39 16.17
N LYS A 113 -24.82 -5.42 15.33
CA LYS A 113 -23.72 -6.38 15.23
C LYS A 113 -22.66 -5.85 14.27
N VAL A 114 -21.40 -6.00 14.63
CA VAL A 114 -20.25 -5.65 13.80
C VAL A 114 -19.22 -6.78 13.86
N TRP A 115 -18.53 -7.01 12.74
CA TRP A 115 -17.38 -7.89 12.68
C TRP A 115 -16.13 -7.15 13.13
N THR A 116 -15.43 -7.68 14.13
CA THR A 116 -14.13 -7.16 14.56
C THR A 116 -13.09 -8.27 14.57
N ARG A 117 -11.82 -7.91 14.44
CA ARG A 117 -10.74 -8.87 14.68
C ARG A 117 -10.75 -9.31 16.14
N LYS A 118 -10.37 -10.56 16.40
CA LYS A 118 -10.34 -11.14 17.77
C LYS A 118 -9.44 -10.37 18.74
N ASP A 119 -8.43 -9.69 18.22
CA ASP A 119 -7.46 -8.87 18.95
C ASP A 119 -7.80 -7.37 18.95
N GLY A 120 -8.83 -6.94 18.22
CA GLY A 120 -9.18 -5.53 18.03
C GLY A 120 -10.42 -5.12 18.81
N GLU A 121 -10.34 -3.96 19.46
CA GLU A 121 -11.51 -3.31 20.04
C GLU A 121 -12.37 -2.60 18.98
N PRO A 122 -13.69 -2.45 19.19
CA PRO A 122 -14.53 -1.69 18.29
C PRO A 122 -14.09 -0.22 18.20
N MET A 123 -14.00 0.29 16.97
CA MET A 123 -13.62 1.67 16.68
C MET A 123 -14.71 2.66 17.12
N TYR A 124 -14.30 3.83 17.63
CA TYR A 124 -15.20 4.95 17.91
C TYR A 124 -16.06 5.27 16.66
N PRO A 125 -17.38 5.52 16.79
CA PRO A 125 -18.16 5.80 18.01
C PRO A 125 -18.86 4.57 18.64
N PHE A 126 -18.34 3.36 18.47
CA PHE A 126 -18.97 2.12 18.94
C PHE A 126 -18.28 1.53 20.17
N LYS A 127 -19.05 1.14 21.19
CA LYS A 127 -18.58 0.40 22.39
C LYS A 127 -19.21 -0.99 22.46
N VAL A 128 -18.56 -1.97 23.08
CA VAL A 128 -19.13 -3.31 23.26
C VAL A 128 -20.39 -3.24 24.14
N SER A 129 -21.51 -3.79 23.68
CA SER A 129 -22.76 -3.87 24.45
C SER A 129 -22.70 -5.10 25.37
N LYS A 130 -22.83 -4.89 26.69
CA LYS A 130 -22.69 -5.92 27.75
C LYS A 130 -23.88 -6.92 27.80
N GLY A 131 -24.26 -7.52 26.68
CA GLY A 131 -25.44 -8.39 26.55
C GLY A 131 -25.19 -9.81 26.04
N GLY A 132 -23.95 -10.27 25.90
CA GLY A 132 -23.64 -11.63 25.46
C GLY A 132 -22.28 -12.10 25.94
N SER A 133 -22.31 -13.13 26.80
CA SER A 133 -21.20 -13.89 27.43
C SER A 133 -19.78 -13.68 26.90
N SER A 134 -18.92 -13.22 27.80
CA SER A 134 -17.46 -13.21 27.78
C SER A 134 -16.87 -14.62 27.93
N SER A 135 -15.80 -14.92 27.18
CA SER A 135 -14.73 -15.81 27.67
C SER A 135 -13.43 -15.02 27.74
N SER A 136 -13.17 -14.48 28.92
CA SER A 136 -11.89 -13.93 29.35
C SER A 136 -10.84 -15.04 29.42
N GLY A 137 -9.73 -14.87 28.73
CA GLY A 137 -8.51 -15.65 28.90
C GLY A 137 -7.32 -14.71 28.94
N SER A 138 -6.95 -14.27 30.14
CA SER A 138 -5.67 -13.60 30.41
C SER A 138 -4.54 -14.63 30.40
N SER A 139 -3.48 -14.44 29.60
CA SER A 139 -2.10 -14.77 30.01
C SER A 139 -1.04 -14.37 28.97
N SER A 140 -0.02 -13.68 29.51
CA SER A 140 1.39 -13.59 29.13
C SER A 140 1.82 -13.19 27.71
N SER A 141 2.48 -12.03 27.68
CA SER A 141 3.69 -11.69 26.91
C SER A 141 4.28 -12.82 26.08
N ARG A 142 4.36 -12.60 24.76
CA ARG A 142 5.41 -13.16 23.91
C ARG A 142 5.91 -12.07 22.98
N ASP A 143 7.14 -11.65 23.24
CA ASP A 143 8.04 -11.01 22.29
C ASP A 143 7.92 -11.69 20.92
N LEU A 144 7.57 -10.90 19.90
CA LEU A 144 7.80 -11.27 18.52
C LEU A 144 8.98 -10.42 18.05
N GLY A 145 10.15 -11.06 18.00
CA GLY A 145 11.34 -10.51 17.32
C GLY A 145 11.09 -10.29 15.82
N PRO A 146 12.03 -9.64 15.13
CA PRO A 146 11.81 -9.15 13.78
C PRO A 146 11.66 -10.31 12.79
N VAL A 147 10.58 -10.28 12.02
CA VAL A 147 10.38 -11.15 10.87
C VAL A 147 11.21 -10.59 9.73
N ILE A 148 12.06 -11.47 9.18
CA ILE A 148 12.99 -11.25 8.07
C ILE A 148 12.23 -10.87 6.79
#